data_AF-A0A9X3JRA7-F1
#
_entry.id   AF-A0A9X3JRA7-F1
#
_cell.length_a   1.000
_cell.length_b   1.000
_cell.length_c   1.000
_cell.angle_alpha   90.00
_cell.angle_beta   90.00
_cell.angle_gamma   90.00
#
_symmetry.space_group_name_H-M   'P 1'
#
loop_
_entity.id
_entity.type
_entity.pdbx_description
1 polymer ?
#
loop_
_entity_poly.entity_id
_entity_poly.type
_entity_poly.pdbx_seq_one_letter_code
_entity_poly.pdbx_strand_id
1 'polypeptide(L)'
;MTTTAAPPRAGAVLASGAATVLWYAMPDVISSRTARGWAKVGLFAGSLALSAPELRAASATTRARPGPGGDDDPPLTFRSLPVGTQAVTLGSAAAALALAARGVVAGERWAFRQGQARAAAGKRLPHTGPALAYGALTIGLWLVPAPSSDPA
;
A
#
# COMPACT_ATOMS: atom_id res chain seq x y z
N MET A 1 -12.94 1.70 -34.26
CA MET A 1 -13.24 1.51 -32.82
C MET A 1 -11.92 1.44 -32.08
N THR A 2 -11.43 2.58 -31.61
CA THR A 2 -10.24 2.66 -30.76
C THR A 2 -10.71 2.60 -29.31
N THR A 3 -10.47 1.47 -28.64
CA THR A 3 -10.59 1.38 -27.18
C THR A 3 -9.51 2.26 -26.58
N THR A 4 -9.89 3.45 -26.12
CA THR A 4 -9.03 4.30 -25.29
C THR A 4 -8.63 3.50 -24.05
N ALA A 5 -7.39 2.99 -24.03
CA ALA A 5 -6.82 2.41 -22.84
C ALA A 5 -6.95 3.43 -21.72
N ALA A 6 -7.65 3.07 -20.64
CA ALA A 6 -7.78 3.94 -19.47
C ALA A 6 -6.37 4.41 -19.08
N PRO A 7 -6.19 5.71 -18.77
CA PRO A 7 -4.86 6.22 -18.45
C PRO A 7 -4.25 5.39 -17.31
N PRO A 8 -2.92 5.17 -17.28
CA PRO A 8 -2.25 4.23 -16.38
C PRO A 8 -2.61 4.45 -14.90
N ARG A 9 -2.93 5.70 -14.54
CA ARG A 9 -3.40 6.08 -13.21
C ARG A 9 -4.80 5.55 -12.88
N ALA A 10 -5.79 5.70 -13.77
CA ALA A 10 -7.15 5.23 -13.51
C ALA A 10 -7.19 3.71 -13.34
N GLY A 11 -6.41 2.97 -14.15
CA GLY A 11 -6.23 1.53 -13.98
C GLY A 11 -5.64 1.16 -12.61
N ALA A 12 -4.59 1.85 -12.17
CA ALA A 12 -3.96 1.61 -10.87
C ALA A 12 -4.87 1.94 -9.67
N VAL A 13 -5.66 3.02 -9.76
CA VAL A 13 -6.64 3.40 -8.74
C VAL A 13 -7.72 2.32 -8.62
N LEU A 14 -8.29 1.88 -9.74
CA LEU A 14 -9.31 0.83 -9.76
C LEU A 14 -8.75 -0.51 -9.28
N ALA A 15 -7.53 -0.87 -9.68
CA ALA A 15 -6.85 -2.09 -9.23
C ALA A 15 -6.63 -2.07 -7.71
N SER A 16 -6.22 -0.93 -7.14
CA SER A 16 -6.04 -0.76 -5.69
C SER A 16 -7.35 -0.91 -4.92
N GLY A 17 -8.43 -0.33 -5.44
CA GLY A 17 -9.79 -0.51 -4.91
C GLY A 17 -10.23 -1.98 -4.94
N ALA A 18 -10.11 -2.63 -6.11
CA ALA A 18 -10.48 -4.02 -6.29
C ALA A 18 -9.67 -4.98 -5.39
N ALA A 19 -8.36 -4.76 -5.27
CA ALA A 19 -7.50 -5.51 -4.37
C ALA A 19 -7.95 -5.35 -2.91
N THR A 20 -8.35 -4.14 -2.51
CA THR A 20 -8.90 -3.87 -1.17
C THR A 20 -10.19 -4.65 -0.93
N VAL A 21 -11.13 -4.64 -1.88
CA VAL A 21 -12.37 -5.41 -1.79
C VAL A 21 -12.05 -6.90 -1.63
N LEU A 22 -11.19 -7.44 -2.50
CA LEU A 22 -10.85 -8.86 -2.48
C LEU A 22 -10.20 -9.27 -1.15
N TRP A 23 -9.30 -8.43 -0.63
CA TRP A 23 -8.63 -8.66 0.66
C TRP A 23 -9.61 -8.83 1.82
N TYR A 24 -10.64 -7.98 1.89
CA TYR A 24 -11.59 -7.98 3.00
C TYR A 24 -12.82 -8.88 2.79
N ALA A 25 -13.22 -9.13 1.54
CA ALA A 25 -14.33 -10.04 1.21
C ALA A 25 -13.94 -11.53 1.29
N MET A 26 -12.64 -11.83 1.26
CA MET A 26 -12.06 -13.18 1.30
C MET A 26 -12.72 -14.17 2.29
N PRO A 27 -13.09 -13.79 3.53
CA PRO A 27 -13.72 -14.73 4.48
C PRO A 27 -15.07 -15.27 4.04
N ASP A 28 -15.79 -14.56 3.17
CA ASP A 28 -17.09 -15.00 2.68
C ASP A 28 -16.97 -16.04 1.56
N VAL A 29 -15.83 -16.11 0.87
CA VAL A 29 -15.56 -17.03 -0.26
C VAL A 29 -14.61 -18.17 0.07
N ILE A 30 -13.70 -17.97 1.04
CA ILE A 30 -12.72 -18.97 1.47
C ILE A 30 -12.90 -19.24 2.97
N SER A 31 -13.53 -20.37 3.29
CA SER A 31 -13.77 -20.81 4.68
C SER A 31 -12.47 -21.17 5.41
N SER A 32 -11.53 -21.85 4.71
CA SER A 32 -10.26 -22.30 5.29
C SER A 32 -9.34 -21.14 5.68
N ARG A 33 -8.83 -21.19 6.91
CA ARG A 33 -7.88 -20.19 7.45
C ARG A 33 -6.54 -20.19 6.72
N THR A 34 -6.04 -21.37 6.34
CA THR A 34 -4.74 -21.53 5.67
C THR A 34 -4.83 -21.07 4.22
N ALA A 35 -5.92 -21.43 3.53
CA ALA A 35 -6.17 -20.97 2.16
C ALA A 35 -6.29 -19.43 2.09
N ARG A 36 -6.95 -18.80 3.07
CA ARG A 36 -6.98 -17.33 3.19
C ARG A 36 -5.59 -16.73 3.36
N GLY A 37 -4.73 -17.34 4.17
CA GLY A 37 -3.34 -16.91 4.32
C GLY A 37 -2.59 -16.92 3.00
N TRP A 38 -2.67 -18.03 2.25
CA TRP A 38 -2.03 -18.14 0.93
C TRP A 38 -2.61 -17.18 -0.09
N ALA A 39 -3.93 -16.96 -0.10
CA ALA A 39 -4.55 -15.99 -1.00
C ALA A 39 -4.07 -14.57 -0.72
N LYS A 40 -3.89 -14.19 0.55
CA LYS A 40 -3.28 -12.90 0.93
C LYS A 40 -1.83 -12.78 0.45
N VAL A 41 -1.02 -13.82 0.65
CA VAL A 41 0.37 -13.85 0.17
C VAL A 41 0.42 -13.70 -1.35
N GLY A 42 -0.43 -14.43 -2.08
CA GLY A 42 -0.55 -14.33 -3.53
C GLY A 42 -0.96 -12.92 -3.98
N LEU A 43 -1.95 -12.31 -3.34
CA LEU A 43 -2.39 -10.95 -3.65
C LEU A 43 -1.27 -9.92 -3.41
N PHE A 44 -0.53 -10.06 -2.31
CA PHE A 44 0.60 -9.20 -1.99
C PHE A 44 1.74 -9.35 -3.02
N ALA A 45 2.13 -10.59 -3.31
CA ALA A 45 3.17 -10.89 -4.29
C ALA A 45 2.80 -10.39 -5.71
N GLY A 46 1.55 -10.58 -6.12
CA GLY A 46 1.04 -10.06 -7.40
C GLY A 46 1.08 -8.53 -7.46
N SER A 47 0.66 -7.85 -6.39
CA SER A 47 0.72 -6.39 -6.30
C SER A 47 2.15 -5.85 -6.38
N LEU A 48 3.09 -6.53 -5.73
CA LEU A 48 4.52 -6.19 -5.77
C LEU A 48 5.10 -6.40 -7.17
N ALA A 49 4.74 -7.49 -7.85
CA ALA A 49 5.19 -7.78 -9.21
C ALA A 49 4.69 -6.71 -10.21
N LEU A 50 3.44 -6.28 -10.07
CA LEU A 50 2.86 -5.21 -10.90
C LEU A 50 3.54 -3.85 -10.65
N SER A 51 3.99 -3.59 -9.42
CA SER A 51 4.68 -2.35 -9.04
C SER A 51 6.18 -2.33 -9.42
N ALA A 52 6.74 -3.46 -9.84
CA ALA A 52 8.17 -3.59 -10.09
C ALA A 52 8.73 -2.63 -11.18
N PRO A 53 8.04 -2.38 -12.31
CA PRO A 53 8.53 -1.43 -13.33
C PRO A 53 8.63 0.00 -12.79
N GLU A 54 7.61 0.44 -12.04
CA GLU A 54 7.60 1.77 -11.42
C GLU A 54 8.71 1.91 -10.39
N LEU A 55 8.94 0.87 -9.58
CA LEU A 55 10.02 0.85 -8.60
C LEU A 55 11.41 0.93 -9.27
N ARG A 56 11.59 0.23 -10.40
CA ARG A 56 12.81 0.34 -11.21
C ARG A 56 12.98 1.74 -11.80
N ALA A 57 11.91 2.32 -12.36
CA ALA A 57 11.94 3.67 -12.91
C ALA A 57 12.30 4.70 -11.84
N ALA A 58 11.67 4.65 -10.67
CA ALA A 58 11.97 5.52 -9.53
C ALA A 58 13.44 5.38 -9.09
N SER A 59 13.98 4.16 -9.03
CA SER A 59 15.38 3.93 -8.68
C SER A 59 16.37 4.49 -9.72
N ALA A 60 16.01 4.42 -11.00
CA ALA A 60 16.81 4.99 -12.08
C ALA A 60 16.83 6.53 -12.01
N THR A 61 15.69 7.16 -11.70
CA THR A 61 15.60 8.62 -11.48
C THR A 61 16.47 9.07 -10.30
N THR A 62 16.45 8.33 -9.18
CA THR A 62 17.31 8.64 -8.03
C THR A 62 18.79 8.51 -8.37
N ARG A 63 19.17 7.51 -9.17
CA ARG A 63 20.57 7.30 -9.59
C ARG A 63 21.04 8.35 -10.61
N ALA A 64 20.14 8.89 -11.41
CA ALA A 64 20.41 9.92 -12.41
C ALA A 64 20.39 11.35 -11.84
N ARG A 65 19.96 11.55 -10.58
CA ARG A 65 19.91 12.89 -9.96
C ARG A 65 21.34 13.36 -9.63
N PRO A 66 21.79 14.52 -10.18
CA PRO A 66 23.06 15.11 -9.78
C PRO A 66 23.07 15.38 -8.26
N GLY A 67 24.21 15.17 -7.61
CA GLY A 67 24.37 15.44 -6.18
C GLY A 67 24.12 16.92 -5.86
N PRO A 68 23.62 17.26 -4.66
CA PRO A 68 23.48 18.65 -4.24
C PRO A 68 24.87 19.17 -3.85
N GLY A 69 25.54 19.82 -4.79
CA GLY A 69 26.86 20.41 -4.62
C GLY A 69 27.57 20.45 -5.97
N GLY A 70 28.17 21.59 -6.32
CA GLY A 70 29.09 21.66 -7.46
C GLY A 70 30.26 20.68 -7.27
N ASP A 71 31.10 20.55 -8.29
CA ASP A 71 32.13 19.51 -8.45
C ASP A 71 33.14 19.32 -7.28
N ASP A 72 33.05 20.11 -6.21
CA ASP A 72 33.99 20.13 -5.07
C ASP A 72 33.45 19.59 -3.73
N ASP A 73 32.14 19.32 -3.56
CA ASP A 73 31.61 18.79 -2.29
C ASP A 73 31.29 17.28 -2.37
N PRO A 74 31.85 16.41 -1.49
CA PRO A 74 31.50 15.00 -1.47
C PRO A 74 30.02 14.83 -1.11
N PRO A 75 29.26 13.98 -1.82
CA PRO A 75 27.84 13.80 -1.55
C PRO A 75 27.63 13.33 -0.11
N LEU A 76 26.80 14.06 0.65
CA LEU A 76 26.36 13.62 1.97
C LEU A 76 25.60 12.30 1.83
N THR A 77 26.26 11.20 2.17
CA THR A 77 25.67 9.87 2.15
C THR A 77 25.21 9.50 3.54
N PHE A 78 24.24 8.58 3.65
CA PHE A 78 23.83 8.03 4.95
C PHE A 78 25.04 7.55 5.77
N ARG A 79 26.04 6.98 5.09
CA ARG A 79 27.26 6.44 5.69
C ARG A 79 28.21 7.51 6.24
N SER A 80 28.14 8.76 5.76
CA SER A 80 28.95 9.87 6.26
C SER A 80 28.32 10.60 7.45
N LEU A 81 27.11 10.23 7.87
CA LEU A 81 26.48 10.76 9.08
C LEU A 81 27.14 10.19 10.37
N PRO A 82 27.11 10.93 11.49
CA PRO A 82 27.51 10.40 12.80
C PRO A 82 26.74 9.12 13.16
N VAL A 83 27.40 8.18 13.85
CA VAL A 83 26.80 6.89 14.23
C VAL A 83 25.49 7.06 15.01
N GLY A 84 25.41 8.06 15.88
CA GLY A 84 24.18 8.39 16.61
C GLY A 84 23.03 8.77 15.68
N THR A 85 23.28 9.61 14.67
CA THR A 85 22.29 10.02 13.66
C THR A 85 21.86 8.84 12.79
N GLN A 86 22.80 7.98 12.39
CA GLN A 86 22.48 6.75 11.66
C GLN A 86 21.57 5.82 12.47
N ALA A 87 21.90 5.60 13.74
CA ALA A 87 21.13 4.76 14.64
C ALA A 87 19.71 5.29 14.85
N VAL A 88 19.56 6.61 15.06
CA VAL A 88 18.24 7.25 15.18
C VAL A 88 17.43 7.13 13.90
N THR A 89 18.05 7.32 12.73
CA THR A 89 17.37 7.24 11.44
C THR A 89 16.91 5.81 11.14
N LEU A 90 17.78 4.82 11.32
CA LEU A 90 17.40 3.41 11.13
C LEU A 90 16.38 2.95 12.17
N GLY A 91 16.57 3.35 13.44
CA GLY A 91 15.67 3.03 14.53
C GLY A 91 14.26 3.60 14.31
N SER A 92 14.16 4.86 13.89
CA SER A 92 12.88 5.50 13.58
C SER A 92 12.20 4.87 12.36
N ALA A 93 12.94 4.57 11.29
CA ALA A 93 12.40 3.86 10.14
C ALA A 93 11.88 2.46 10.51
N ALA A 94 12.65 1.70 11.28
CA ALA A 94 12.24 0.38 11.77
C ALA A 94 11.02 0.46 12.70
N ALA A 95 10.98 1.44 13.60
CA ALA A 95 9.85 1.67 14.50
C ALA A 95 8.57 2.05 13.73
N ALA A 96 8.68 2.93 12.72
CA ALA A 96 7.56 3.30 11.86
C ALA A 96 7.01 2.08 11.11
N LEU A 97 7.88 1.25 10.54
CA LEU A 97 7.49 -0.01 9.87
C LEU A 97 6.80 -0.97 10.83
N ALA A 98 7.35 -1.15 12.04
CA ALA A 98 6.75 -2.03 13.05
C ALA A 98 5.38 -1.51 13.50
N LEU A 99 5.24 -0.20 13.70
CA LEU A 99 3.97 0.42 14.06
C LEU A 99 2.93 0.26 12.95
N ALA A 100 3.33 0.47 11.69
CA ALA A 100 2.46 0.27 10.54
C ALA A 100 1.99 -1.19 10.45
N ALA A 101 2.90 -2.16 10.57
CA ALA A 101 2.56 -3.58 10.55
C ALA A 101 1.58 -3.95 11.68
N ARG A 102 1.81 -3.44 12.91
CA ARG A 102 0.87 -3.63 14.03
C ARG A 102 -0.49 -3.00 13.75
N GLY A 103 -0.51 -1.81 13.17
CA GLY A 103 -1.73 -1.12 12.77
C GLY A 103 -2.55 -1.94 11.77
N VAL A 104 -1.90 -2.47 10.74
CA VAL A 104 -2.53 -3.37 9.75
C VAL A 104 -3.16 -4.58 10.45
N VAL A 105 -2.39 -5.32 11.26
CA VAL A 105 -2.88 -6.51 11.97
C VAL A 105 -4.06 -6.18 12.90
N ALA A 106 -4.00 -5.05 13.61
CA ALA A 106 -5.08 -4.60 14.48
C ALA A 106 -6.34 -4.28 13.68
N GLY A 107 -6.20 -3.58 12.54
CA GLY A 107 -7.28 -3.26 11.61
C GLY A 107 -7.94 -4.52 11.03
N GLU A 108 -7.13 -5.50 10.59
CA GLU A 108 -7.64 -6.77 10.08
C GLU A 108 -8.47 -7.53 11.13
N ARG A 109 -7.95 -7.62 12.36
CA ARG A 109 -8.65 -8.28 13.46
C ARG A 109 -9.96 -7.57 13.80
N TRP A 110 -9.97 -6.24 13.78
CA TRP A 110 -11.17 -5.46 14.00
C TRP A 110 -12.21 -5.69 12.89
N ALA A 111 -11.81 -5.62 11.62
CA ALA A 111 -12.69 -5.85 10.49
C ALA A 111 -13.31 -7.25 10.51
N PHE A 112 -12.51 -8.27 10.85
CA PHE A 112 -12.99 -9.63 11.00
C PHE A 112 -14.01 -9.77 12.15
N ARG A 113 -13.73 -9.19 13.34
CA ARG A 113 -14.69 -9.20 14.45
C ARG A 113 -16.02 -8.54 14.08
N GLN A 114 -15.97 -7.43 13.35
CA GLN A 114 -17.16 -6.74 12.86
C GLN A 114 -17.96 -7.58 11.86
N GLY A 115 -17.28 -8.36 11.02
CA GLY A 115 -17.94 -9.33 10.15
C GLY A 115 -18.55 -10.49 10.94
N GLN A 116 -17.87 -11.01 11.96
CA GLN A 116 -18.44 -12.05 12.84
C GLN A 116 -19.70 -11.56 13.58
N ALA A 117 -19.71 -10.31 14.07
CA ALA A 117 -20.90 -9.71 14.67
C ALA A 117 -22.07 -9.62 13.66
N ARG A 118 -21.79 -9.29 12.40
CA ARG A 118 -22.79 -9.29 11.32
C ARG A 118 -23.28 -10.70 10.96
N ALA A 119 -22.39 -11.69 11.01
CA ALA A 119 -22.72 -13.09 10.80
C ALA A 119 -23.66 -13.60 11.89
N ALA A 120 -23.37 -13.26 13.15
CA ALA A 120 -24.23 -13.59 14.30
C ALA A 120 -25.62 -12.92 14.19
N ALA A 121 -25.71 -11.76 13.55
CA ALA A 121 -26.97 -11.10 13.21
C ALA A 121 -27.68 -11.69 11.98
N GLY A 122 -27.20 -12.81 11.42
CA GLY A 122 -27.83 -13.53 10.31
C GLY A 122 -27.62 -12.93 8.92
N LYS A 123 -26.70 -11.96 8.75
CA LYS A 123 -26.45 -11.36 7.43
C LYS A 123 -25.76 -12.34 6.49
N ARG A 124 -26.28 -12.46 5.26
CA ARG A 124 -25.59 -13.16 4.17
C ARG A 124 -24.44 -12.29 3.67
N LEU A 125 -23.24 -12.86 3.53
CA LEU A 125 -21.99 -12.16 3.14
C LEU A 125 -21.60 -11.01 4.08
N PRO A 126 -21.34 -11.30 5.36
CA PRO A 126 -21.11 -10.28 6.39
C PRO A 126 -19.84 -9.44 6.17
N HIS A 127 -18.89 -9.88 5.34
CA HIS A 127 -17.64 -9.17 5.09
C HIS A 127 -17.62 -8.43 3.73
N THR A 128 -18.40 -8.90 2.75
CA THR A 128 -18.45 -8.31 1.39
C THR A 128 -18.96 -6.87 1.39
N GLY A 129 -20.03 -6.57 2.13
CA GLY A 129 -20.60 -5.21 2.20
C GLY A 129 -19.58 -4.17 2.69
N PRO A 130 -18.97 -4.36 3.87
CA PRO A 130 -17.87 -3.52 4.34
C PRO A 130 -16.67 -3.49 3.39
N ALA A 131 -16.32 -4.62 2.76
CA ALA A 131 -15.21 -4.69 1.81
C ALA A 131 -15.42 -3.75 0.61
N LEU A 132 -16.64 -3.66 0.08
CA LEU A 132 -16.99 -2.70 -0.98
C LEU A 132 -16.82 -1.25 -0.52
N ALA A 133 -17.25 -0.93 0.71
CA ALA A 133 -17.06 0.40 1.29
C ALA A 133 -15.58 0.77 1.42
N TYR A 134 -14.74 -0.18 1.87
CA TYR A 134 -13.29 0.03 1.94
C TYR A 134 -12.66 0.20 0.56
N GLY A 135 -13.08 -0.58 -0.44
CA GLY A 135 -12.63 -0.42 -1.82
C GLY A 135 -12.97 0.96 -2.40
N ALA A 136 -14.22 1.42 -2.19
CA ALA A 136 -14.65 2.75 -2.60
C ALA A 136 -13.85 3.86 -1.89
N LEU A 137 -13.60 3.70 -0.59
CA LEU A 137 -12.76 4.62 0.18
C LEU A 137 -11.33 4.67 -0.37
N THR A 138 -10.71 3.52 -0.66
CA THR A 138 -9.38 3.46 -1.28
C THR A 138 -9.34 4.19 -2.61
N ILE A 139 -10.37 4.00 -3.46
CA ILE A 139 -10.48 4.73 -4.73
C ILE A 139 -10.57 6.24 -4.48
N GLY A 140 -11.43 6.67 -3.56
CA GLY A 140 -11.59 8.08 -3.21
C GLY A 140 -10.29 8.73 -2.72
N LEU A 141 -9.53 8.04 -1.86
CA LEU A 141 -8.22 8.49 -1.39
C LEU A 141 -7.22 8.66 -2.54
N TRP A 142 -7.20 7.74 -3.49
CA TRP A 142 -6.30 7.80 -4.65
C TRP A 142 -6.64 8.89 -5.66
N LEU A 143 -7.87 9.39 -5.62
CA LEU A 143 -8.33 10.51 -6.45
C LEU A 143 -8.00 11.87 -5.84
N VAL A 144 -7.57 11.94 -4.57
CA VAL A 144 -7.12 13.18 -3.94
C VAL A 144 -5.85 13.67 -4.66
N PRO A 145 -5.84 14.88 -5.23
CA PRO A 145 -4.65 15.44 -5.86
C PRO A 145 -3.50 15.56 -4.85
N ALA A 146 -2.28 15.32 -5.31
CA ALA A 146 -1.11 15.68 -4.52
C ALA A 146 -1.11 17.20 -4.30
N PRO A 147 -0.69 17.70 -3.13
CA PRO A 147 -0.55 19.14 -2.92
C PRO A 147 0.34 19.75 -4.01
N SER A 148 -0.09 20.86 -4.60
CA SER A 148 0.66 21.58 -5.63
C SER A 148 1.94 22.14 -5.02
N SER A 149 3.08 21.83 -5.64
CA SER A 149 4.40 22.28 -5.19
C SER A 149 4.74 23.72 -5.62
N ASP A 150 3.79 24.47 -6.18
CA ASP A 150 4.05 25.84 -6.63
C ASP A 150 4.15 26.79 -5.44
N PRO A 151 5.29 27.47 -5.24
CA PRO A 151 5.37 28.57 -4.30
C PRO A 151 4.59 29.78 -4.87
N ALA A 152 3.70 30.33 -4.05
CA ALA A 152 3.03 31.60 -4.31
C ALA A 152 3.98 32.80 -4.19
#